data_AF-A0A1H0WIU0-F1
#
_entry.id   AF-A0A1H0WIU0-F1
#
_cell.length_a   1.000
_cell.length_b   1.000
_cell.length_c   1.000
_cell.angle_alpha   90.00
_cell.angle_beta   90.00
_cell.angle_gamma   90.00
#
_symmetry.space_group_name_H-M   'P 1'
#
loop_
_entity.id
_entity.type
_entity.pdbx_description
1 polymer ?
#
loop_
_entity_poly.entity_id
_entity_poly.type
_entity_poly.pdbx_seq_one_letter_code
_entity_poly.pdbx_strand_id
1 'polypeptide(L)'
;LKSYFSNYGRTETEVAAPGGDRMQVPSTPDANGRILSTVVGGKWGYKQGTSMASPHAAGVVALIRSAHPGWSAQRVVASLMHDADRLACPTGTYDPDGTGTWTANCDGGKTGRGFYGAGLIDALDAVK
;
A
#
# COMPACT_ATOMS: atom_id res chain seq x y z
N LEU A 1 -9.22 -2.17 0.31
CA LEU A 1 -9.10 -1.82 -1.11
C LEU A 1 -8.01 -0.74 -1.23
N LYS A 2 -7.66 -0.30 -2.43
CA LYS A 2 -6.82 0.89 -2.62
C LYS A 2 -7.51 2.11 -1.96
N SER A 3 -6.77 3.04 -1.36
CA SER A 3 -7.34 4.28 -0.79
C SER A 3 -7.89 5.23 -1.86
N TYR A 4 -9.01 5.92 -1.61
CA TYR A 4 -9.69 6.74 -2.64
C TYR A 4 -8.80 7.81 -3.30
N PHE A 5 -7.86 8.38 -2.55
CA PHE A 5 -7.02 9.49 -3.01
C PHE A 5 -5.77 9.05 -3.78
N SER A 6 -5.39 7.76 -3.75
CA SER A 6 -4.09 7.39 -4.35
C SER A 6 -4.16 7.50 -5.88
N ASN A 7 -3.08 7.91 -6.51
CA ASN A 7 -2.95 7.68 -7.94
C ASN A 7 -2.68 6.18 -8.18
N TYR A 8 -2.97 5.71 -9.39
CA TYR A 8 -2.86 4.30 -9.75
C TYR A 8 -2.55 4.17 -11.24
N GLY A 9 -2.05 3.01 -11.63
CA GLY A 9 -1.83 2.65 -13.02
C GLY A 9 -0.87 1.46 -13.15
N ARG A 10 -0.86 0.85 -14.35
CA ARG A 10 -0.12 -0.40 -14.60
C ARG A 10 1.39 -0.24 -14.57
N THR A 11 1.87 0.98 -14.82
CA THR A 11 3.28 1.35 -14.92
C THR A 11 3.70 2.37 -13.86
N GLU A 12 2.72 2.90 -13.13
CA GLU A 12 2.86 3.99 -12.17
C GLU A 12 2.96 3.49 -10.72
N THR A 13 2.53 2.25 -10.46
CA THR A 13 2.55 1.63 -9.13
C THR A 13 3.41 0.37 -9.17
N GLU A 14 4.52 0.36 -8.44
CA GLU A 14 5.35 -0.85 -8.26
C GLU A 14 4.78 -1.78 -7.20
N VAL A 15 4.34 -1.24 -6.06
CA VAL A 15 3.76 -1.97 -4.92
C VAL A 15 2.73 -1.11 -4.19
N ALA A 16 1.82 -1.74 -3.46
CA ALA A 16 0.93 -1.12 -2.51
C ALA A 16 1.47 -1.24 -1.08
N ALA A 17 1.16 -0.26 -0.24
CA ALA A 17 1.52 -0.26 1.18
C ALA A 17 0.45 0.46 2.02
N PRO A 18 0.40 0.25 3.34
CA PRO A 18 -0.61 0.87 4.21
C PRO A 18 -0.52 2.41 4.22
N GLY A 19 -1.43 3.07 3.51
CA GLY A 19 -1.56 4.53 3.47
C GLY A 19 -2.77 5.08 4.24
N GLY A 20 -3.68 4.22 4.69
CA GLY A 20 -4.92 4.59 5.36
C GLY A 20 -5.98 5.19 4.43
N ASP A 21 -7.23 5.16 4.88
CA ASP A 21 -8.38 5.74 4.20
C ASP A 21 -9.56 5.93 5.18
N ARG A 22 -10.02 7.17 5.39
CA ARG A 22 -11.21 7.47 6.20
C ARG A 22 -12.53 6.91 5.65
N MET A 23 -12.59 6.55 4.36
CA MET A 23 -13.78 5.96 3.73
C MET A 23 -13.81 4.43 3.91
N GLN A 24 -12.66 3.82 4.22
CA GLN A 24 -12.54 2.38 4.42
C GLN A 24 -12.18 2.11 5.88
N VAL A 25 -13.20 2.11 6.73
CA VAL A 25 -13.04 1.94 8.16
C VAL A 25 -13.03 0.45 8.52
N PRO A 26 -11.90 -0.13 8.93
CA PRO A 26 -11.85 -1.52 9.37
C PRO A 26 -12.48 -1.67 10.76
N SER A 27 -12.93 -2.89 11.07
CA SER A 27 -13.40 -3.26 12.42
C SER A 27 -12.21 -3.35 13.38
N THR A 28 -11.77 -2.19 13.84
CA THR A 28 -10.70 -1.99 14.82
C THR A 28 -11.27 -1.15 15.97
N PRO A 29 -10.72 -1.22 17.20
CA PRO A 29 -11.22 -0.44 18.33
C PRO A 29 -11.35 1.07 18.04
N ASP A 30 -10.41 1.61 17.27
CA ASP A 30 -10.37 3.03 16.92
C ASP A 30 -11.31 3.41 15.76
N ALA A 31 -11.74 2.43 14.96
CA ALA A 31 -12.63 2.58 13.80
C ALA A 31 -12.36 3.85 12.95
N ASN A 32 -11.08 4.16 12.67
CA ASN A 32 -10.71 5.41 12.00
C ASN A 32 -10.37 5.25 10.51
N GLY A 33 -9.87 4.07 10.12
CA GLY A 33 -9.39 3.77 8.76
C GLY A 33 -8.05 4.41 8.37
N ARG A 34 -7.57 5.37 9.15
CA ARG A 34 -6.31 6.11 8.91
C ARG A 34 -5.14 5.53 9.72
N ILE A 35 -3.92 5.91 9.35
CA ILE A 35 -2.69 5.51 10.03
C ILE A 35 -2.46 6.41 11.25
N LEU A 36 -2.37 5.83 12.44
CA LEU A 36 -1.92 6.53 13.64
C LEU A 36 -0.42 6.81 13.52
N SER A 37 -0.01 8.06 13.60
CA SER A 37 1.38 8.46 13.43
C SER A 37 1.80 9.52 14.45
N THR A 38 3.10 9.65 14.67
CA THR A 38 3.66 10.69 15.54
C THR A 38 3.51 12.06 14.89
N VAL A 39 3.23 13.05 15.72
CA VAL A 39 3.20 14.46 15.31
C VAL A 39 4.05 15.29 16.26
N VAL A 40 4.47 16.48 15.81
CA VAL A 40 5.32 17.40 16.57
C VAL A 40 4.73 17.65 17.96
N GLY A 41 5.62 17.71 18.97
CA GLY A 41 5.25 17.90 20.37
C GLY A 41 4.95 16.60 21.12
N GLY A 42 5.46 15.45 20.65
CA GLY A 42 5.34 14.17 21.35
C GLY A 42 3.91 13.60 21.37
N LYS A 43 3.10 13.98 20.37
CA LYS A 43 1.69 13.60 20.27
C LYS A 43 1.48 12.58 19.16
N TRP A 44 0.25 12.09 19.08
CA TRP A 44 -0.21 11.19 18.04
C TRP A 44 -1.34 11.84 17.24
N GLY A 45 -1.45 11.46 15.97
CA GLY A 45 -2.56 11.88 15.13
C GLY A 45 -2.77 10.92 13.97
N TYR A 46 -4.04 10.73 13.62
CA TYR A 46 -4.41 9.96 12.45
C TYR A 46 -4.11 10.75 11.17
N LYS A 47 -3.45 10.08 10.22
CA LYS A 47 -3.06 10.59 8.91
C LYS A 47 -3.36 9.56 7.84
N GLN A 48 -3.53 10.03 6.61
CA GLN A 48 -3.69 9.18 5.45
C GLN A 48 -2.97 9.81 4.27
N GLY A 49 -2.46 8.97 3.37
CA GLY A 49 -1.76 9.44 2.20
C GLY A 49 -0.82 8.38 1.66
N THR A 50 -0.44 8.54 0.39
CA THR A 50 0.73 7.83 -0.14
C THR A 50 1.98 8.18 0.64
N SER A 51 2.07 9.39 1.22
CA SER A 51 3.11 9.78 2.18
C SER A 51 3.17 8.90 3.43
N MET A 52 2.08 8.22 3.82
CA MET A 52 2.08 7.23 4.91
C MET A 52 2.39 5.82 4.38
N ALA A 53 2.04 5.51 3.13
CA ALA A 53 2.40 4.25 2.48
C ALA A 53 3.91 4.15 2.21
N SER A 54 4.55 5.22 1.73
CA SER A 54 5.98 5.28 1.40
C SER A 54 6.91 4.85 2.55
N PRO A 55 6.76 5.35 3.80
CA PRO A 55 7.62 4.90 4.90
C PRO A 55 7.42 3.43 5.28
N HIS A 56 6.22 2.85 5.09
CA HIS A 56 6.04 1.41 5.26
C HIS A 56 6.83 0.60 4.22
N ALA A 57 6.75 0.98 2.94
CA ALA A 57 7.54 0.34 1.88
C ALA A 57 9.05 0.50 2.10
N ALA A 58 9.50 1.69 2.50
CA ALA A 58 10.89 1.94 2.85
C ALA A 58 11.36 1.08 4.03
N GLY A 59 10.50 0.85 5.03
CA GLY A 59 10.76 -0.06 6.14
C GLY A 59 11.02 -1.50 5.68
N VAL A 60 10.16 -2.04 4.81
CA VAL A 60 10.36 -3.40 4.26
C VAL A 60 11.63 -3.47 3.40
N VAL A 61 11.89 -2.46 2.57
CA VAL A 61 13.15 -2.37 1.82
C VAL A 61 14.37 -2.37 2.74
N ALA A 62 14.32 -1.68 3.89
CA ALA A 62 15.39 -1.69 4.87
C ALA A 62 15.59 -3.08 5.49
N LEU A 63 14.51 -3.82 5.77
CA LEU A 63 14.57 -5.20 6.25
C LEU A 63 15.25 -6.13 5.21
N ILE A 64 14.85 -6.06 3.94
CA ILE A 64 15.48 -6.83 2.85
C ILE A 64 16.99 -6.52 2.78
N ARG A 65 17.36 -5.24 2.84
CA ARG A 65 18.78 -4.83 2.82
C ARG A 65 19.55 -5.29 4.05
N SER A 66 18.89 -5.37 5.21
CA SER A 66 19.51 -5.91 6.43
C SER A 66 19.76 -7.41 6.32
N ALA A 67 18.84 -8.16 5.72
CA ALA A 67 19.00 -9.59 5.46
C ALA A 67 20.02 -9.87 4.33
N HIS A 68 20.17 -8.93 3.38
CA HIS A 68 21.02 -9.08 2.22
C HIS A 68 21.90 -7.83 1.94
N PRO A 69 22.95 -7.56 2.75
CA PRO A 69 23.72 -6.31 2.66
C PRO A 69 24.43 -6.06 1.33
N GLY A 70 24.75 -7.12 0.59
CA GLY A 70 25.45 -7.05 -0.70
C GLY A 70 24.54 -6.96 -1.93
N TRP A 71 23.21 -6.97 -1.78
CA TRP A 71 22.30 -6.87 -2.92
C TRP A 71 22.29 -5.46 -3.53
N SER A 72 22.21 -5.39 -4.86
CA SER A 72 21.99 -4.14 -5.56
C SER A 72 20.60 -3.57 -5.29
N ALA A 73 20.43 -2.27 -5.47
CA ALA A 73 19.12 -1.63 -5.32
C ALA A 73 18.06 -2.28 -6.22
N GLN A 74 18.41 -2.63 -7.46
CA GLN A 74 17.52 -3.32 -8.39
C GLN A 74 17.08 -4.68 -7.86
N ARG A 75 18.00 -5.45 -7.26
CA ARG A 75 17.68 -6.77 -6.69
C ARG A 75 16.78 -6.64 -5.47
N VAL A 76 17.00 -5.64 -4.62
CA VAL A 76 16.16 -5.36 -3.45
C VAL A 76 14.74 -5.00 -3.88
N VAL A 77 14.58 -4.11 -4.87
CA VAL A 77 13.26 -3.75 -5.41
C VAL A 77 12.59 -4.96 -6.07
N ALA A 78 13.34 -5.78 -6.81
CA ALA A 78 12.81 -7.00 -7.41
C ALA A 78 12.31 -8.00 -6.36
N SER A 79 13.03 -8.17 -5.24
CA SER A 79 12.57 -9.00 -4.11
C SER A 79 11.31 -8.42 -3.49
N LEU A 80 11.30 -7.12 -3.18
CA LEU A 80 10.12 -6.44 -2.62
C LEU A 80 8.87 -6.69 -3.48
N MET A 81 9.00 -6.61 -4.80
CA MET A 81 7.91 -6.85 -5.72
C MET A 81 7.53 -8.34 -5.81
N HIS A 82 8.51 -9.24 -5.71
CA HIS A 82 8.28 -10.68 -5.75
C HIS A 82 7.55 -11.19 -4.50
N ASP A 83 7.93 -10.66 -3.33
CA ASP A 83 7.45 -11.07 -2.01
C ASP A 83 6.17 -10.33 -1.60
N ALA A 84 5.65 -9.44 -2.46
CA ALA A 84 4.40 -8.73 -2.22
C ALA A 84 3.17 -9.63 -2.44
N ASP A 85 2.20 -9.51 -1.54
CA ASP A 85 0.92 -10.20 -1.61
C ASP A 85 0.06 -9.69 -2.75
N ARG A 86 -0.23 -10.55 -3.73
CA ARG A 86 -1.09 -10.19 -4.85
C ARG A 86 -2.52 -9.95 -4.39
N LEU A 87 -3.01 -8.74 -4.68
CA LEU A 87 -4.40 -8.37 -4.48
C LEU A 87 -5.11 -8.35 -5.84
N ALA A 88 -6.28 -8.98 -5.94
CA ALA A 88 -7.08 -8.90 -7.17
C ALA A 88 -7.73 -7.52 -7.32
N CYS A 89 -7.99 -7.12 -8.56
CA CYS A 89 -8.87 -5.98 -8.82
C CYS A 89 -10.24 -6.20 -8.16
N PRO A 90 -10.86 -5.16 -7.57
CA PRO A 90 -12.25 -5.26 -7.14
C PRO A 90 -13.16 -5.58 -8.32
N THR A 91 -14.27 -6.26 -8.04
CA THR A 91 -15.30 -6.53 -9.05
C THR A 91 -16.08 -5.26 -9.35
N GLY A 92 -16.23 -4.93 -10.64
CA GLY A 92 -16.93 -3.72 -11.07
C GLY A 92 -16.13 -2.44 -10.87
N THR A 93 -16.81 -1.31 -10.97
CA THR A 93 -16.21 0.00 -10.73
C THR A 93 -15.93 0.18 -9.24
N TYR A 94 -14.69 0.57 -8.92
CA TYR A 94 -14.35 0.95 -7.56
C TYR A 94 -15.04 2.29 -7.24
N ASP A 95 -15.88 2.31 -6.22
CA ASP A 95 -16.54 3.51 -5.71
C ASP A 95 -16.66 3.39 -4.17
N PRO A 96 -15.70 3.94 -3.41
CA PRO A 96 -15.56 3.66 -1.99
C PRO A 96 -16.62 4.35 -1.12
N ASP A 97 -17.25 5.42 -1.60
CA ASP A 97 -18.31 6.13 -0.88
C ASP A 97 -19.69 5.99 -1.52
N GLY A 98 -19.78 5.31 -2.68
CA GLY A 98 -21.05 5.04 -3.38
C GLY A 98 -21.65 6.27 -4.05
N THR A 99 -20.92 7.39 -4.14
CA THR A 99 -21.43 8.65 -4.69
C THR A 99 -21.08 8.84 -6.17
N GLY A 100 -20.22 7.98 -6.73
CA GLY A 100 -19.67 8.14 -8.08
C GLY A 100 -18.50 9.13 -8.18
N THR A 101 -18.20 9.90 -7.13
CA THR A 101 -17.19 10.97 -7.15
C THR A 101 -15.77 10.43 -7.26
N TRP A 102 -15.48 9.32 -6.59
CA TRP A 102 -14.13 8.73 -6.50
C TRP A 102 -14.02 7.42 -7.28
N THR A 103 -14.71 7.37 -8.42
CA THR A 103 -14.75 6.18 -9.26
C THR A 103 -13.39 5.89 -9.89
N ALA A 104 -13.01 4.61 -9.89
CA ALA A 104 -11.79 4.15 -10.55
C ALA A 104 -12.00 2.76 -11.16
N ASN A 105 -11.24 2.47 -12.22
CA ASN A 105 -11.22 1.16 -12.86
C ASN A 105 -9.85 0.53 -12.67
N CYS A 106 -9.84 -0.72 -12.20
CA CYS A 106 -8.62 -1.46 -12.00
C CYS A 106 -8.33 -2.33 -13.22
N ASP A 107 -7.19 -2.06 -13.88
CA ASP A 107 -6.66 -2.93 -14.90
C ASP A 107 -5.84 -4.08 -14.29
N GLY A 108 -5.89 -5.28 -14.88
CA GLY A 108 -5.05 -6.41 -14.47
C GLY A 108 -5.80 -7.57 -13.79
N GLY A 109 -7.12 -7.48 -13.62
CA GLY A 109 -7.97 -8.60 -13.18
C GLY A 109 -7.43 -9.28 -11.92
N LYS A 110 -7.13 -10.58 -12.00
CA LYS A 110 -6.60 -11.37 -10.86
C LYS A 110 -5.24 -10.89 -10.34
N THR A 111 -4.48 -10.14 -11.13
CA THR A 111 -3.17 -9.60 -10.68
C THR A 111 -3.32 -8.28 -9.92
N GLY A 112 -4.43 -7.56 -10.11
CA GLY A 112 -4.67 -6.24 -9.52
C GLY A 112 -3.66 -5.16 -9.86
N ARG A 113 -2.81 -5.39 -10.87
CA ARG A 113 -1.63 -4.56 -11.13
C ARG A 113 -1.94 -3.08 -11.34
N GLY A 114 -3.10 -2.75 -11.89
CA GLY A 114 -3.55 -1.38 -12.10
C GLY A 114 -3.77 -0.61 -10.81
N PHE A 115 -4.10 -1.26 -9.68
CA PHE A 115 -4.25 -0.60 -8.38
C PHE A 115 -3.11 -0.87 -7.42
N TYR A 116 -2.49 -2.04 -7.50
CA TYR A 116 -1.61 -2.54 -6.44
C TYR A 116 -0.18 -2.85 -6.91
N GLY A 117 0.14 -2.62 -8.19
CA GLY A 117 1.45 -2.98 -8.73
C GLY A 117 1.69 -4.48 -8.63
N ALA A 118 2.80 -4.88 -8.02
CA ALA A 118 3.11 -6.29 -7.77
C ALA A 118 2.27 -6.89 -6.63
N GLY A 119 1.77 -6.06 -5.70
CA GLY A 119 1.00 -6.50 -4.54
C GLY A 119 1.14 -5.57 -3.33
N LEU A 120 0.49 -5.93 -2.23
CA LEU A 120 0.71 -5.32 -0.92
C LEU A 120 2.04 -5.82 -0.35
N ILE A 121 2.91 -4.92 0.10
CA ILE A 121 4.18 -5.31 0.74
C ILE A 121 3.95 -6.26 1.93
N ASP A 122 4.75 -7.31 2.02
CA ASP A 122 4.79 -8.23 3.16
C ASP A 122 6.19 -8.20 3.78
N ALA A 123 6.27 -7.71 5.02
CA ALA A 123 7.55 -7.60 5.74
C ALA A 123 8.12 -8.95 6.18
N LEU A 124 7.25 -9.92 6.45
CA LEU A 124 7.62 -11.24 6.92
C LEU A 124 8.16 -12.08 5.78
N ASP A 125 7.51 -12.06 4.61
CA ASP A 125 7.98 -12.79 3.44
C ASP A 125 9.25 -12.18 2.85
N ALA A 126 9.42 -10.86 2.98
CA ALA A 126 10.63 -10.14 2.56
C ALA A 126 11.93 -10.50 3.31
N VAL A 127 11.87 -11.30 4.38
CA VAL A 127 13.05 -11.67 5.21
C VAL A 127 13.17 -13.17 5.48
N LYS A 128 12.33 -14.01 4.86
CA LYS A 128 12.43 -15.47 4.96
C LYS A 128 13.37 -16.04 3.92
#